data_AF-A0A200Q223-F1
#
_entry.id   AF-A0A200Q223-F1
#
_cell.length_a   1.000
_cell.length_b   1.000
_cell.length_c   1.000
_cell.angle_alpha   90.00
_cell.angle_beta   90.00
_cell.angle_gamma   90.00
#
_symmetry.space_group_name_H-M   'P 1'
#
loop_
_entity.id
_entity.type
_entity.pdbx_description
1 polymer ?
#
loop_
_entity_poly.entity_id
_entity_poly.type
_entity_poly.pdbx_seq_one_letter_code
_entity_poly.pdbx_strand_id
1 'polypeptide(L)'
;MESRLQLITIFIILASFCISRTSAAAAIETVTSDFSPSPLPSQDQVQETFNPTTLLEPILTNLGFLELAVAVPSLSDSAFTTWNGPLTVFAPSDASIRSCGDSCSVPRLLREHIVPGIFSIDYLRKLVFGTKLETLSSGRCITVTSAFNNATNSKIIFIGGVEITHPDLFYNGLVVIHRLEGFISPLSPVSCNVERITSFSSPPSQPSVGDRPTKTISSATSPAIMRLMLRDAILRSHNNGFSILSLAMKVKYEELVNLQNMTIFTLDDVSIFTGSGYSYVHNVRFHIVPNRMLMHADLLKLPAGTILDTLERGQKLTVTTSGTSGQMRINYVRIKNPDVMYNLKIVVHSLFLPFPHLNLAPATESGINSGLITSDATAAVNHVNGIFQTNNGAMAGSCAVSEEGGGCPASPAASLAGK
;
A
#
# COMPACT_ATOMS: atom_id res chain seq x y z
N MET A 1 -62.86 -16.69 -31.29
CA MET A 1 -62.81 -15.83 -30.09
C MET A 1 -61.38 -15.39 -29.76
N GLU A 2 -60.35 -16.17 -30.13
CA GLU A 2 -58.93 -15.81 -29.95
C GLU A 2 -58.41 -14.62 -30.79
N SER A 3 -58.91 -14.41 -32.01
CA SER A 3 -58.44 -13.30 -32.87
C SER A 3 -58.86 -11.90 -32.38
N ARG A 4 -59.91 -11.82 -31.55
CA ARG A 4 -60.37 -10.57 -30.93
C ARG A 4 -59.57 -10.22 -29.67
N LEU A 5 -59.04 -11.23 -28.97
CA LEU A 5 -58.26 -11.04 -27.75
C LEU A 5 -56.83 -10.58 -28.06
N GLN A 6 -56.20 -11.09 -29.12
CA GLN A 6 -54.87 -10.66 -29.58
C GLN A 6 -54.84 -9.21 -30.09
N LEU A 7 -55.93 -8.72 -30.69
CA LEU A 7 -56.00 -7.35 -31.18
C LEU A 7 -56.10 -6.33 -30.04
N ILE A 8 -56.72 -6.71 -28.92
CA ILE A 8 -56.86 -5.85 -27.73
C ILE A 8 -55.52 -5.75 -26.97
N THR A 9 -54.75 -6.83 -26.87
CA THR A 9 -53.41 -6.80 -26.23
C THR A 9 -52.40 -5.97 -27.02
N ILE A 10 -52.44 -6.00 -28.36
CA ILE A 10 -51.56 -5.16 -29.19
C ILE A 10 -51.93 -3.68 -29.06
N PHE A 11 -53.22 -3.33 -28.95
CA PHE A 11 -53.66 -1.94 -28.79
C PHE A 11 -53.26 -1.35 -27.42
N ILE A 12 -53.25 -2.16 -26.35
CA ILE A 12 -52.81 -1.73 -25.01
C ILE A 12 -51.29 -1.50 -24.96
N ILE A 13 -50.49 -2.31 -25.67
CA ILE A 13 -49.03 -2.16 -25.74
C ILE A 13 -48.63 -0.93 -26.58
N LEU A 14 -49.36 -0.62 -27.66
CA LEU A 14 -49.13 0.60 -28.44
C LEU A 14 -49.58 1.88 -27.71
N ALA A 15 -50.66 1.84 -26.93
CA ALA A 15 -51.10 2.98 -26.13
C ALA A 15 -50.15 3.30 -24.95
N SER A 16 -49.42 2.30 -24.44
CA SER A 16 -48.45 2.48 -23.34
C SER A 16 -47.11 3.08 -23.79
N PHE A 17 -46.81 3.13 -25.09
CA PHE A 17 -45.55 3.69 -25.61
C PHE A 17 -45.65 5.18 -26.01
N CYS A 18 -46.84 5.79 -25.87
CA CYS A 18 -47.10 7.18 -26.28
C CYS A 18 -47.19 8.18 -25.11
N ILE A 19 -46.85 7.80 -23.88
CA ILE A 19 -46.84 8.73 -22.74
C ILE A 19 -45.42 8.88 -22.21
N SER A 20 -44.76 9.97 -22.60
CA SER A 20 -43.84 10.80 -21.79
C SER A 20 -42.73 11.44 -22.64
N ARG A 21 -43.06 12.54 -23.34
CA ARG A 21 -42.10 13.62 -23.62
C ARG A 21 -42.84 14.95 -23.51
N THR A 22 -42.85 15.52 -22.31
CA THR A 22 -43.18 16.94 -22.10
C THR A 22 -41.87 17.71 -22.00
N SER A 23 -41.48 18.38 -23.09
CA SER A 23 -40.53 19.50 -23.03
C SER A 23 -41.34 20.77 -22.82
N ALA A 24 -41.20 21.42 -21.66
CA ALA A 24 -41.72 22.75 -21.44
C ALA A 24 -40.76 23.77 -22.05
N ALA A 25 -41.14 24.34 -23.20
CA ALA A 25 -40.61 25.60 -23.69
C ALA A 25 -41.50 26.71 -23.13
N ALA A 26 -40.94 27.57 -22.26
CA ALA A 26 -41.60 28.81 -21.86
C ALA A 26 -41.07 29.95 -22.74
N ALA A 27 -42.01 30.62 -23.37
CA ALA A 27 -41.81 31.70 -24.32
C ALA A 27 -41.24 32.96 -23.67
N ILE A 28 -40.52 33.69 -24.50
CA ILE A 28 -39.93 35.01 -24.27
C ILE A 28 -41.05 36.06 -24.34
N GLU A 29 -41.15 36.91 -23.32
CA GLU A 29 -41.71 38.26 -23.46
C GLU A 29 -40.64 39.28 -23.03
N THR A 30 -40.26 40.11 -23.98
CA THR A 30 -39.29 41.21 -23.87
C THR A 30 -39.96 42.47 -23.35
N VAL A 31 -39.40 43.10 -22.30
CA VAL A 31 -39.43 44.57 -22.14
C VAL A 31 -38.07 45.05 -21.60
N THR A 32 -37.57 46.08 -22.27
CA THR A 32 -36.28 46.77 -22.23
C THR A 32 -35.97 47.51 -20.91
N SER A 33 -34.70 47.57 -20.50
CA SER A 33 -33.92 48.82 -20.35
C SER A 33 -32.53 48.60 -19.74
N ASP A 34 -31.60 49.47 -20.16
CA ASP A 34 -30.17 49.59 -19.87
C ASP A 34 -29.70 49.28 -18.43
N PHE A 35 -28.47 48.77 -18.27
CA PHE A 35 -27.34 49.50 -17.66
C PHE A 35 -26.03 48.66 -17.64
N SER A 36 -24.91 49.38 -17.78
CA SER A 36 -23.48 49.02 -17.95
C SER A 36 -22.88 47.89 -17.07
N PRO A 37 -21.71 47.29 -17.44
CA PRO A 37 -21.11 46.17 -16.73
C PRO A 37 -20.24 46.63 -15.54
N SER A 38 -20.16 45.80 -14.50
CA SER A 38 -19.14 45.89 -13.45
C SER A 38 -18.69 44.49 -13.01
N PRO A 39 -17.45 44.35 -12.51
CA PRO A 39 -16.65 43.13 -12.67
C PRO A 39 -16.90 42.07 -11.59
N LEU A 40 -16.53 40.84 -11.94
CA LEU A 40 -16.54 39.58 -11.19
C LEU A 40 -16.20 39.70 -9.69
N PRO A 41 -16.71 38.76 -8.88
CA PRO A 41 -15.82 38.04 -7.96
C PRO A 41 -15.88 36.52 -8.19
N SER A 42 -14.69 36.02 -8.49
CA SER A 42 -14.09 34.72 -8.15
C SER A 42 -15.01 33.55 -7.80
N GLN A 43 -14.94 32.54 -8.66
CA GLN A 43 -15.36 31.16 -8.41
C GLN A 43 -14.47 30.56 -7.31
N ASP A 44 -14.89 30.62 -6.05
CA ASP A 44 -14.29 29.79 -5.01
C ASP A 44 -14.74 28.34 -5.19
N GLN A 45 -13.75 27.47 -5.29
CA GLN A 45 -13.87 26.05 -5.51
C GLN A 45 -14.52 25.37 -4.31
N VAL A 46 -15.67 24.72 -4.52
CA VAL A 46 -16.11 23.64 -3.63
C VAL A 46 -15.59 22.34 -4.23
N GLN A 47 -14.33 22.03 -3.94
CA GLN A 47 -13.82 20.68 -4.07
C GLN A 47 -14.26 19.90 -2.82
N GLU A 48 -15.49 19.37 -2.83
CA GLU A 48 -15.95 18.46 -1.79
C GLU A 48 -14.98 17.28 -1.73
N THR A 49 -14.23 17.21 -0.64
CA THR A 49 -13.36 16.09 -0.33
C THR A 49 -14.27 14.98 0.17
N PHE A 50 -14.76 14.12 -0.74
CA PHE A 50 -15.60 12.98 -0.41
C PHE A 50 -14.85 12.00 0.50
N ASN A 51 -15.04 12.14 1.81
CA ASN A 51 -14.55 11.18 2.78
C ASN A 51 -15.61 10.06 2.92
N PRO A 52 -15.32 8.80 2.51
CA PRO A 52 -16.32 7.73 2.49
C PRO A 52 -16.95 7.44 3.86
N THR A 53 -16.29 7.86 4.95
CA THR A 53 -16.80 7.78 6.33
C THR A 53 -18.03 8.64 6.58
N THR A 54 -18.06 9.86 6.04
CA THR A 54 -19.18 10.80 6.24
C THR A 54 -20.48 10.31 5.61
N LEU A 55 -20.38 9.47 4.59
CA LEU A 55 -21.52 8.87 3.90
C LEU A 55 -21.96 7.56 4.55
N LEU A 56 -21.09 6.91 5.33
CA LEU A 56 -21.34 5.54 5.80
C LEU A 56 -22.49 5.45 6.80
N GLU A 57 -22.58 6.38 7.75
CA GLU A 57 -23.67 6.42 8.75
C GLU A 57 -25.05 6.61 8.10
N PRO A 58 -25.27 7.61 7.22
CA PRO A 58 -26.53 7.75 6.49
C PRO A 58 -26.89 6.52 5.65
N ILE A 59 -25.90 5.92 4.97
CA ILE A 59 -26.12 4.73 4.14
C ILE A 59 -26.57 3.55 5.03
N LEU A 60 -25.86 3.25 6.11
CA LEU A 60 -26.19 2.14 7.00
C LEU A 60 -27.56 2.32 7.66
N THR A 61 -27.89 3.55 8.06
CA THR A 61 -29.20 3.89 8.64
C THR A 61 -30.33 3.60 7.65
N ASN A 62 -30.19 4.06 6.40
CA ASN A 62 -31.19 3.85 5.35
C ASN A 62 -31.34 2.38 4.94
N LEU A 63 -30.27 1.58 5.06
CA LEU A 63 -30.31 0.15 4.79
C LEU A 63 -30.81 -0.70 5.97
N GLY A 64 -31.09 -0.06 7.12
CA GLY A 64 -31.61 -0.71 8.32
C GLY A 64 -30.57 -1.41 9.19
N PHE A 65 -29.31 -0.95 9.16
CA PHE A 65 -28.21 -1.42 10.02
C PHE A 65 -27.95 -0.39 11.12
N LEU A 66 -28.91 -0.18 12.02
CA LEU A 66 -28.88 0.91 13.01
C LEU A 66 -27.78 0.71 14.04
N GLU A 67 -27.52 -0.52 14.47
CA GLU A 67 -26.46 -0.81 15.46
C GLU A 67 -25.08 -0.44 14.90
N LEU A 68 -24.83 -0.74 13.62
CA LEU A 68 -23.58 -0.37 12.95
C LEU A 68 -23.50 1.14 12.69
N ALA A 69 -24.59 1.77 12.28
CA ALA A 69 -24.64 3.21 12.01
C ALA A 69 -24.24 4.04 13.24
N VAL A 70 -24.79 3.70 14.43
CA VAL A 70 -24.47 4.38 15.70
C VAL A 70 -22.98 4.24 16.08
N ALA A 71 -22.31 3.18 15.63
CA ALA A 71 -20.89 2.96 15.89
C ALA A 71 -19.95 3.65 14.88
N VAL A 72 -20.46 4.20 13.77
CA VAL A 72 -19.64 4.88 12.73
C VAL A 72 -18.81 6.04 13.30
N PRO A 73 -19.33 6.92 14.18
CA PRO A 73 -18.51 8.00 14.75
C PRO A 73 -17.28 7.51 15.51
N SER A 74 -17.34 6.29 16.08
CA SER A 74 -16.21 5.65 16.77
C SER A 74 -15.09 5.20 15.83
N LEU A 75 -15.30 5.25 14.51
CA LEU A 75 -14.26 4.98 13.52
C LEU A 75 -13.28 6.16 13.38
N SER A 76 -13.61 7.34 13.89
CA SER A 76 -12.79 8.57 13.74
C SER A 76 -11.44 8.55 14.48
N ASP A 77 -11.16 7.52 15.29
CA ASP A 77 -9.87 7.34 15.98
C ASP A 77 -8.77 6.84 15.02
N SER A 78 -7.90 7.76 14.58
CA SER A 78 -6.55 7.64 13.96
C SER A 78 -6.29 6.67 12.78
N ALA A 79 -6.97 5.52 12.66
CA ALA A 79 -6.76 4.55 11.59
C ALA A 79 -7.54 4.89 10.32
N PHE A 80 -8.69 5.57 10.48
CA PHE A 80 -9.61 5.90 9.39
C PHE A 80 -9.39 7.29 8.79
N THR A 81 -8.74 8.21 9.50
CA THR A 81 -8.35 9.52 8.98
C THR A 81 -7.24 9.45 7.93
N THR A 82 -6.60 8.28 7.78
CA THR A 82 -5.51 8.05 6.83
C THR A 82 -5.98 7.34 5.55
N TRP A 83 -7.14 6.66 5.59
CA TRP A 83 -7.67 5.92 4.44
C TRP A 83 -8.81 6.68 3.75
N ASN A 84 -8.49 7.30 2.61
CA ASN A 84 -9.47 7.96 1.73
C ASN A 84 -9.89 7.08 0.54
N GLY A 85 -9.58 5.79 0.58
CA GLY A 85 -9.86 4.86 -0.51
C GLY A 85 -11.25 4.21 -0.43
N PRO A 86 -11.62 3.45 -1.46
CA PRO A 86 -12.86 2.68 -1.43
C PRO A 86 -12.88 1.66 -0.27
N LEU A 87 -14.06 1.26 0.18
CA LEU A 87 -14.24 0.28 1.24
C LEU A 87 -15.40 -0.67 0.97
N THR A 88 -15.34 -1.86 1.56
CA THR A 88 -16.43 -2.84 1.58
C THR A 88 -16.83 -3.13 3.01
N VAL A 89 -18.13 -3.10 3.28
CA VAL A 89 -18.72 -3.41 4.58
C VAL A 89 -19.46 -4.73 4.49
N PHE A 90 -19.08 -5.68 5.33
CA PHE A 90 -19.86 -6.90 5.54
C PHE A 90 -20.79 -6.67 6.73
N ALA A 91 -22.04 -6.28 6.46
CA ALA A 91 -22.96 -5.77 7.46
C ALA A 91 -23.80 -6.91 8.09
N PRO A 92 -23.52 -7.33 9.35
CA PRO A 92 -24.44 -8.18 10.11
C PRO A 92 -25.76 -7.46 10.36
N SER A 93 -26.85 -8.21 10.46
CA SER A 93 -28.15 -7.65 10.82
C SER A 93 -28.16 -7.16 12.27
N ASP A 94 -28.99 -6.16 12.57
CA ASP A 94 -29.15 -5.65 13.94
C ASP A 94 -29.60 -6.75 14.92
N ALA A 95 -30.41 -7.71 14.47
CA ALA A 95 -30.81 -8.87 15.27
C ALA A 95 -29.62 -9.78 15.59
N SER A 96 -28.73 -10.00 14.62
CA SER A 96 -27.50 -10.77 14.81
C SER A 96 -26.55 -10.10 15.80
N ILE A 97 -26.40 -8.77 15.74
CA ILE A 97 -25.55 -8.02 16.67
C ILE A 97 -26.12 -8.11 18.10
N ARG A 98 -27.42 -7.88 18.29
CA ARG A 98 -28.07 -7.98 19.61
C ARG A 98 -27.97 -9.37 20.23
N SER A 99 -27.98 -10.42 19.40
CA SER A 99 -27.83 -11.80 19.87
C SER A 99 -26.47 -12.07 20.54
N CYS A 100 -25.46 -11.25 20.26
CA CYS A 100 -24.13 -11.38 20.85
C CYS A 100 -24.05 -10.84 22.31
N GLY A 101 -24.98 -9.97 22.71
CA GLY A 101 -25.00 -9.36 24.05
C GLY A 101 -23.70 -8.64 24.42
N ASP A 102 -23.30 -8.70 25.68
CA ASP A 102 -22.12 -8.01 26.23
C ASP A 102 -20.78 -8.51 25.68
N SER A 103 -20.78 -9.61 24.91
CA SER A 103 -19.56 -10.18 24.34
C SER A 103 -19.10 -9.49 23.05
N CYS A 104 -19.95 -8.66 22.44
CA CYS A 104 -19.61 -7.87 21.26
C CYS A 104 -19.49 -6.37 21.56
N SER A 105 -18.31 -5.81 21.34
CA SER A 105 -18.15 -4.36 21.21
C SER A 105 -18.51 -3.94 19.78
N VAL A 106 -19.64 -3.26 19.60
CA VAL A 106 -20.12 -2.83 18.27
C VAL A 106 -19.10 -1.95 17.53
N PRO A 107 -18.40 -0.98 18.15
CA PRO A 107 -17.32 -0.23 17.49
C PRO A 107 -16.18 -1.12 16.98
N ARG A 108 -15.78 -2.12 17.76
CA ARG A 108 -14.74 -3.08 17.35
C ARG A 108 -15.26 -3.99 16.23
N LEU A 109 -16.48 -4.47 16.35
CA LEU A 109 -17.15 -5.28 15.34
C LEU A 109 -17.17 -4.55 14.00
N LEU A 110 -17.60 -3.28 14.01
CA LEU A 110 -17.62 -2.43 12.82
C LEU A 110 -16.24 -2.31 12.17
N ARG A 111 -15.18 -2.03 12.94
CA ARG A 111 -13.80 -1.96 12.41
C ARG A 111 -13.34 -3.27 11.79
N GLU A 112 -13.76 -4.40 12.34
CA GLU A 112 -13.41 -5.73 11.85
C GLU A 112 -14.31 -6.19 10.69
N HIS A 113 -15.45 -5.54 10.44
CA HIS A 113 -16.35 -5.86 9.31
C HIS A 113 -16.17 -4.94 8.10
N ILE A 114 -15.29 -3.94 8.19
CA ILE A 114 -14.93 -3.08 7.06
C ILE A 114 -13.56 -3.48 6.53
N VAL A 115 -13.47 -3.69 5.22
CA VAL A 115 -12.26 -4.04 4.48
C VAL A 115 -11.91 -2.92 3.49
N PRO A 116 -10.67 -2.42 3.47
CA PRO A 116 -10.21 -1.47 2.45
C PRO A 116 -10.24 -2.08 1.04
N GLY A 117 -10.96 -1.45 0.11
CA GLY A 117 -11.12 -1.88 -1.28
C GLY A 117 -12.57 -2.16 -1.70
N ILE A 118 -12.80 -2.26 -3.02
CA ILE A 118 -14.10 -2.66 -3.60
C ILE A 118 -14.10 -4.18 -3.81
N PHE A 119 -14.92 -4.88 -3.04
CA PHE A 119 -15.12 -6.31 -3.16
C PHE A 119 -16.57 -6.59 -3.54
N SER A 120 -16.94 -6.40 -4.81
CA SER A 120 -18.26 -6.79 -5.31
C SER A 120 -18.47 -8.30 -5.23
N ILE A 121 -19.71 -8.78 -5.33
CA ILE A 121 -19.96 -10.23 -5.27
C ILE A 121 -19.25 -10.98 -6.40
N ASP A 122 -19.18 -10.39 -7.58
CA ASP A 122 -18.50 -10.98 -8.73
C ASP A 122 -16.99 -11.03 -8.55
N TYR A 123 -16.42 -10.06 -7.83
CA TYR A 123 -15.02 -10.08 -7.43
C TYR A 123 -14.78 -11.16 -6.37
N LEU A 124 -15.60 -11.21 -5.31
CA LEU A 124 -15.52 -12.21 -4.25
C LEU A 124 -15.64 -13.65 -4.78
N ARG A 125 -16.48 -13.88 -5.80
CA ARG A 125 -16.61 -15.18 -6.47
C ARG A 125 -15.34 -15.63 -7.20
N LYS A 126 -14.49 -14.70 -7.64
CA LYS A 126 -13.23 -15.00 -8.32
C LYS A 126 -12.08 -15.23 -7.36
N LEU A 127 -12.25 -14.88 -6.08
CA LEU A 127 -11.23 -15.13 -5.07
C LEU A 127 -11.01 -16.62 -4.84
N VAL A 128 -9.77 -16.98 -4.54
CA VAL A 128 -9.39 -18.33 -4.16
C VAL A 128 -10.04 -18.66 -2.82
N PHE A 129 -10.51 -19.90 -2.66
CA PHE A 129 -11.05 -20.35 -1.37
C PHE A 129 -10.03 -20.13 -0.25
N GLY A 130 -10.47 -19.54 0.86
CA GLY A 130 -9.61 -19.24 2.01
C GLY A 130 -8.81 -17.94 1.88
N THR A 131 -9.11 -17.09 0.89
CA THR A 131 -8.50 -15.76 0.77
C THR A 131 -8.73 -14.96 2.04
N LYS A 132 -7.67 -14.32 2.58
CA LYS A 132 -7.75 -13.49 3.77
C LYS A 132 -7.76 -12.01 3.38
N LEU A 133 -8.78 -11.29 3.82
CA LEU A 133 -8.95 -9.86 3.59
C LEU A 133 -8.65 -9.11 4.88
N GLU A 134 -7.63 -8.25 4.87
CA GLU A 134 -7.29 -7.42 6.02
C GLU A 134 -8.39 -6.38 6.25
N THR A 135 -8.83 -6.27 7.49
CA THR A 135 -9.87 -5.34 7.93
C THR A 135 -9.23 -4.01 8.33
N LEU A 136 -10.03 -3.01 8.67
CA LEU A 136 -9.51 -1.76 9.24
C LEU A 136 -8.91 -1.93 10.63
N SER A 137 -9.11 -3.09 11.27
CA SER A 137 -8.29 -3.48 12.41
C SER A 137 -7.02 -4.15 11.92
N SER A 138 -5.90 -3.42 11.97
CA SER A 138 -4.59 -3.90 11.52
C SER A 138 -4.23 -5.28 12.10
N GLY A 139 -3.72 -6.17 11.24
CA GLY A 139 -3.36 -7.53 11.61
C GLY A 139 -4.55 -8.48 11.78
N ARG A 140 -5.78 -7.99 11.59
CA ARG A 140 -7.01 -8.80 11.64
C ARG A 140 -7.58 -8.99 10.25
N CYS A 141 -7.67 -10.25 9.83
CA CYS A 141 -8.16 -10.63 8.52
C CYS A 141 -9.42 -11.47 8.63
N ILE A 142 -10.39 -11.14 7.79
CA ILE A 142 -11.57 -11.97 7.52
C ILE A 142 -11.23 -12.97 6.41
N THR A 143 -11.68 -14.21 6.57
CA THR A 143 -11.49 -15.25 5.55
C THR A 143 -12.69 -15.31 4.62
N VAL A 144 -12.45 -15.35 3.31
CA VAL A 144 -13.44 -15.59 2.27
C VAL A 144 -13.43 -17.07 1.92
N THR A 145 -14.57 -17.73 2.11
CA THR A 145 -14.80 -19.12 1.70
C THR A 145 -15.97 -19.19 0.74
N SER A 146 -16.08 -20.29 0.01
CA SER A 146 -17.16 -20.46 -0.96
C SER A 146 -17.65 -21.89 -0.98
N ALA A 147 -18.96 -22.08 -1.11
CA ALA A 147 -19.58 -23.37 -1.35
C ALA A 147 -20.35 -23.33 -2.68
N PHE A 148 -20.57 -24.51 -3.27
CA PHE A 148 -21.39 -24.63 -4.47
C PHE A 148 -22.75 -25.20 -4.10
N ASN A 149 -23.82 -24.55 -4.53
CA ASN A 149 -25.18 -25.02 -4.35
C ASN A 149 -25.66 -25.73 -5.61
N ASN A 150 -25.79 -27.06 -5.52
CA ASN A 150 -26.20 -27.91 -6.63
C ASN A 150 -27.66 -27.66 -7.07
N ALA A 151 -28.54 -27.21 -6.17
CA ALA A 151 -29.95 -26.97 -6.49
C ALA A 151 -30.14 -25.71 -7.36
N THR A 152 -29.31 -24.69 -7.13
CA THR A 152 -29.38 -23.41 -7.85
C THR A 152 -28.25 -23.21 -8.87
N ASN A 153 -27.34 -24.20 -8.98
CA ASN A 153 -26.10 -24.12 -9.77
C ASN A 153 -25.31 -22.82 -9.53
N SER A 154 -25.25 -22.37 -8.28
CA SER A 154 -24.66 -21.09 -7.92
C SER A 154 -23.57 -21.22 -6.85
N LYS A 155 -22.61 -20.29 -6.89
CA LYS A 155 -21.53 -20.20 -5.90
C LYS A 155 -21.97 -19.28 -4.75
N ILE A 156 -22.11 -19.85 -3.56
CA ILE A 156 -22.41 -19.13 -2.31
C ILE A 156 -21.09 -18.68 -1.70
N ILE A 157 -21.05 -17.43 -1.23
CA ILE A 157 -19.87 -16.83 -0.61
C ILE A 157 -20.10 -16.65 0.88
N PHE A 158 -19.08 -17.01 1.66
CA PHE A 158 -19.05 -16.88 3.11
C PHE A 158 -17.88 -16.00 3.51
N ILE A 159 -18.11 -15.16 4.51
CA ILE A 159 -17.18 -14.17 5.05
C ILE A 159 -17.04 -14.49 6.54
N GLY A 160 -15.85 -14.89 6.96
CA GLY A 160 -15.62 -15.35 8.34
C GLY A 160 -16.46 -16.56 8.73
N GLY A 161 -16.92 -17.36 7.76
CA GLY A 161 -17.83 -18.49 7.96
C GLY A 161 -19.32 -18.12 7.94
N VAL A 162 -19.68 -16.85 7.75
CA VAL A 162 -21.06 -16.35 7.70
C VAL A 162 -21.46 -16.09 6.24
N GLU A 163 -22.65 -16.52 5.84
CA GLU A 163 -23.14 -16.36 4.46
C GLU A 163 -23.44 -14.89 4.12
N ILE A 164 -23.07 -14.47 2.90
CA ILE A 164 -23.59 -13.25 2.29
C ILE A 164 -24.97 -13.55 1.70
N THR A 165 -26.04 -13.07 2.35
CA THR A 165 -27.41 -13.29 1.85
C THR A 165 -27.86 -12.24 0.85
N HIS A 166 -27.44 -10.98 1.04
CA HIS A 166 -27.75 -9.90 0.11
C HIS A 166 -26.45 -9.28 -0.38
N PRO A 167 -25.89 -9.82 -1.48
CA PRO A 167 -24.70 -9.27 -2.08
C PRO A 167 -24.97 -7.90 -2.69
N ASP A 168 -23.97 -7.02 -2.65
CA ASP A 168 -23.99 -5.70 -3.29
C ASP A 168 -25.26 -4.89 -2.99
N LEU A 169 -25.76 -5.00 -1.74
CA LEU A 169 -26.95 -4.29 -1.25
C LEU A 169 -26.84 -2.77 -1.43
N PHE A 170 -25.61 -2.27 -1.41
CA PHE A 170 -25.28 -0.93 -1.84
C PHE A 170 -23.95 -0.93 -2.60
N TYR A 171 -23.89 -0.17 -3.70
CA TYR A 171 -22.65 0.06 -4.42
C TYR A 171 -22.69 1.42 -5.14
N ASN A 172 -21.79 2.34 -4.78
CA ASN A 172 -21.68 3.67 -5.40
C ASN A 172 -20.29 3.96 -5.99
N GLY A 173 -19.48 2.92 -6.22
CA GLY A 173 -18.09 3.06 -6.69
C GLY A 173 -17.06 3.36 -5.60
N LEU A 174 -17.48 3.80 -4.42
CA LEU A 174 -16.60 4.04 -3.26
C LEU A 174 -16.88 3.10 -2.10
N VAL A 175 -18.14 2.77 -1.86
CA VAL A 175 -18.61 1.92 -0.78
C VAL A 175 -19.38 0.76 -1.37
N VAL A 176 -19.05 -0.47 -0.96
CA VAL A 176 -19.86 -1.67 -1.20
C VAL A 176 -20.38 -2.16 0.14
N ILE A 177 -21.66 -2.56 0.21
CA ILE A 177 -22.24 -3.16 1.40
C ILE A 177 -22.85 -4.51 1.04
N HIS A 178 -22.44 -5.55 1.75
CA HIS A 178 -23.02 -6.90 1.68
C HIS A 178 -23.74 -7.19 2.99
N ARG A 179 -24.97 -7.72 2.94
CA ARG A 179 -25.65 -8.19 4.16
C ARG A 179 -25.17 -9.60 4.52
N LEU A 180 -24.85 -9.78 5.80
CA LEU A 180 -24.56 -11.08 6.39
C LEU A 180 -25.78 -11.64 7.15
N GLU A 181 -25.97 -12.95 7.11
CA GLU A 181 -26.91 -13.68 7.96
C GLU A 181 -26.19 -14.26 9.19
N GLY A 182 -26.03 -13.41 10.20
CA GLY A 182 -25.22 -13.69 11.37
C GLY A 182 -24.21 -12.58 11.61
N PHE A 183 -23.29 -12.79 12.54
CA PHE A 183 -22.16 -11.90 12.81
C PHE A 183 -20.87 -12.70 12.89
N ILE A 184 -19.75 -12.05 12.55
CA ILE A 184 -18.43 -12.65 12.68
C ILE A 184 -17.90 -12.27 14.08
N SER A 185 -17.51 -13.28 14.86
CA SER A 185 -16.93 -13.03 16.19
C SER A 185 -15.62 -12.25 16.09
N PRO A 186 -15.19 -11.54 17.15
CA PRO A 186 -13.98 -10.74 17.11
C PRO A 186 -12.76 -11.53 16.61
N LEU A 187 -12.14 -11.04 15.54
CA LEU A 187 -11.06 -11.73 14.83
C LEU A 187 -9.82 -11.86 15.71
N SER A 188 -9.03 -12.92 15.54
CA SER A 188 -7.76 -13.01 16.26
C SER A 188 -6.78 -11.91 15.80
N PRO A 189 -5.95 -11.31 16.69
CA PRO A 189 -4.87 -10.38 16.31
C PRO A 189 -3.83 -11.00 15.36
N VAL A 190 -3.84 -12.32 15.21
CA VAL A 190 -2.95 -13.07 14.32
C VAL A 190 -3.70 -13.72 13.16
N SER A 191 -4.95 -13.33 12.91
CA SER A 191 -5.79 -13.94 11.86
C SER A 191 -5.25 -13.73 10.45
N CYS A 192 -4.49 -12.66 10.19
CA CYS A 192 -3.77 -12.50 8.92
C CYS A 192 -2.60 -13.48 8.76
N ASN A 193 -2.12 -14.10 9.84
CA ASN A 193 -1.02 -15.06 9.79
C ASN A 193 -1.57 -16.45 9.36
N VAL A 194 -1.22 -16.89 8.16
CA VAL A 194 -1.71 -18.16 7.57
C VAL A 194 -1.09 -19.40 8.24
N GLU A 195 0.07 -19.29 8.90
CA GLU A 195 0.83 -20.45 9.37
C GLU A 195 0.56 -20.88 10.82
N ARG A 196 -0.09 -20.05 11.65
CA ARG A 196 -0.41 -20.43 13.05
C ARG A 196 -1.72 -21.23 13.19
N ILE A 197 -2.62 -21.18 12.20
CA ILE A 197 -3.94 -21.83 12.30
C ILE A 197 -3.88 -23.30 11.85
N THR A 198 -2.93 -23.64 10.98
CA THR A 198 -2.63 -25.05 10.64
C THR A 198 -1.92 -25.80 11.76
N SER A 199 -1.47 -25.10 12.81
CA SER A 199 -0.85 -25.70 14.01
C SER A 199 -1.84 -25.95 15.16
N PHE A 200 -3.13 -25.61 15.01
CA PHE A 200 -4.15 -25.75 16.06
C PHE A 200 -5.25 -26.79 15.78
N SER A 201 -5.24 -27.43 14.61
CA SER A 201 -6.17 -28.53 14.31
C SER A 201 -5.56 -29.89 14.69
N SER A 202 -5.84 -30.29 15.94
CA SER A 202 -5.90 -31.66 16.50
C SER A 202 -4.63 -32.55 16.48
N PRO A 203 -4.38 -33.33 17.56
CA PRO A 203 -3.19 -34.15 17.69
C PRO A 203 -3.27 -35.37 16.74
N PRO A 204 -2.19 -35.75 16.04
CA PRO A 204 -2.13 -37.05 15.40
C PRO A 204 -2.03 -38.12 16.50
N SER A 205 -3.04 -38.97 16.57
CA SER A 205 -2.98 -40.26 17.25
C SER A 205 -1.73 -41.03 16.80
N GLN A 206 -0.92 -41.46 17.77
CA GLN A 206 0.22 -42.36 17.57
C GLN A 206 -0.21 -43.66 16.88
N PRO A 207 0.72 -44.31 16.16
CA PRO A 207 1.23 -45.56 16.71
C PRO A 207 2.77 -45.67 16.71
N SER A 208 3.28 -45.96 17.90
CA SER A 208 4.31 -46.95 18.28
C SER A 208 5.46 -47.36 17.32
N VAL A 209 6.67 -47.15 17.85
CA VAL A 209 7.85 -48.05 17.91
C VAL A 209 8.81 -48.09 16.70
N GLY A 210 10.07 -47.71 16.95
CA GLY A 210 11.24 -47.98 16.10
C GLY A 210 12.42 -47.04 16.40
N ASP A 211 13.53 -47.59 16.90
CA ASP A 211 14.70 -46.95 17.52
C ASP A 211 15.52 -45.91 16.70
N ARG A 212 15.91 -44.80 17.40
CA ARG A 212 17.20 -44.04 17.49
C ARG A 212 18.10 -43.82 16.22
N PRO A 213 18.93 -42.73 16.06
CA PRO A 213 19.38 -41.67 17.00
C PRO A 213 19.13 -40.21 16.59
N THR A 214 19.10 -39.39 17.64
CA THR A 214 19.40 -37.95 17.71
C THR A 214 20.22 -37.38 16.54
N LYS A 215 19.53 -36.71 15.62
CA LYS A 215 20.10 -35.60 14.84
C LYS A 215 19.41 -34.32 15.25
N THR A 216 20.21 -33.40 15.76
CA THR A 216 19.94 -31.97 15.92
C THR A 216 19.08 -31.47 14.76
N ILE A 217 17.87 -31.01 15.05
CA ILE A 217 16.97 -30.37 14.09
C ILE A 217 17.55 -28.98 13.82
N SER A 218 18.54 -28.91 12.93
CA SER A 218 18.83 -27.70 12.19
C SER A 218 17.59 -27.42 11.36
N SER A 219 16.89 -26.30 11.61
CA SER A 219 15.68 -25.92 10.86
C SER A 219 16.00 -25.81 9.38
N ALA A 220 15.77 -26.89 8.64
CA ALA A 220 15.80 -26.89 7.20
C ALA A 220 14.65 -25.98 6.73
N THR A 221 14.98 -24.71 6.47
CA THR A 221 14.07 -23.76 5.83
C THR A 221 13.73 -24.34 4.47
N SER A 222 12.51 -24.83 4.29
CA SER A 222 12.12 -25.38 3.00
C SER A 222 12.15 -24.24 1.96
N PRO A 223 12.79 -24.43 0.79
CA PRO A 223 12.75 -23.44 -0.28
C PRO A 223 11.32 -23.08 -0.68
N ALA A 224 10.36 -23.98 -0.45
CA ALA A 224 8.94 -23.77 -0.68
C ALA A 224 8.36 -22.59 0.14
N ILE A 225 8.74 -22.45 1.42
CA ILE A 225 8.28 -21.34 2.26
C ILE A 225 8.82 -20.02 1.71
N MET A 226 10.12 -19.94 1.41
CA MET A 226 10.71 -18.71 0.88
C MET A 226 10.08 -18.32 -0.47
N ARG A 227 9.83 -19.29 -1.37
CA ARG A 227 9.12 -19.04 -2.64
C ARG A 227 7.72 -18.47 -2.42
N LEU A 228 6.97 -19.00 -1.45
CA LEU A 228 5.64 -18.49 -1.12
C LEU A 228 5.72 -17.07 -0.55
N MET A 229 6.61 -16.83 0.41
CA MET A 229 6.82 -15.52 1.02
C MET A 229 7.27 -14.48 -0.01
N LEU A 230 8.10 -14.86 -0.97
CA LEU A 230 8.57 -13.97 -2.01
C LEU A 230 7.44 -13.60 -2.98
N ARG A 231 6.56 -14.55 -3.34
CA ARG A 231 5.35 -14.28 -4.14
C ARG A 231 4.38 -13.35 -3.42
N ASP A 232 4.14 -13.60 -2.13
CA ASP A 232 3.32 -12.74 -1.27
C ASP A 232 3.88 -11.31 -1.22
N ALA A 233 5.19 -11.17 -0.97
CA ALA A 233 5.86 -9.88 -0.90
C ALA A 233 5.83 -9.12 -2.23
N ILE A 234 6.04 -9.80 -3.35
CA ILE A 234 5.94 -9.20 -4.68
C ILE A 234 4.51 -8.67 -4.94
N LEU A 235 3.48 -9.45 -4.61
CA LEU A 235 2.09 -9.06 -4.86
C LEU A 235 1.65 -7.91 -3.94
N ARG A 236 1.93 -8.00 -2.64
CA ARG A 236 1.52 -6.98 -1.66
C ARG A 236 2.26 -5.66 -1.88
N SER A 237 3.56 -5.70 -2.16
CA SER A 237 4.33 -4.48 -2.46
C SER A 237 3.80 -3.77 -3.71
N HIS A 238 3.39 -4.53 -4.73
CA HIS A 238 2.86 -3.97 -5.97
C HIS A 238 1.55 -3.22 -5.73
N ASN A 239 0.63 -3.83 -4.98
CA ASN A 239 -0.68 -3.24 -4.70
C ASN A 239 -0.62 -2.06 -3.73
N ASN A 240 0.51 -1.86 -3.05
CA ASN A 240 0.70 -0.80 -2.05
C ASN A 240 1.58 0.36 -2.55
N GLY A 241 1.75 0.50 -3.87
CA GLY A 241 2.50 1.62 -4.47
C GLY A 241 4.03 1.43 -4.51
N PHE A 242 4.50 0.17 -4.44
CA PHE A 242 5.90 -0.21 -4.57
C PHE A 242 6.10 -1.17 -5.76
N SER A 243 5.49 -0.87 -6.92
CA SER A 243 5.55 -1.71 -8.12
C SER A 243 6.98 -1.87 -8.65
N ILE A 244 7.84 -0.86 -8.51
CA ILE A 244 9.25 -0.94 -8.89
C ILE A 244 10.01 -1.94 -8.01
N LEU A 245 9.73 -1.96 -6.70
CA LEU A 245 10.27 -3.00 -5.81
C LEU A 245 9.79 -4.38 -6.24
N SER A 246 8.49 -4.55 -6.51
CA SER A 246 7.94 -5.83 -6.95
C SER A 246 8.60 -6.33 -8.23
N LEU A 247 8.89 -5.43 -9.18
CA LEU A 247 9.61 -5.77 -10.39
C LEU A 247 11.06 -6.18 -10.08
N ALA A 248 11.76 -5.41 -9.24
CA ALA A 248 13.12 -5.73 -8.84
C ALA A 248 13.22 -7.08 -8.11
N MET A 249 12.25 -7.40 -7.24
CA MET A 249 12.15 -8.69 -6.55
C MET A 249 11.91 -9.84 -7.53
N LYS A 250 11.10 -9.65 -8.58
CA LYS A 250 10.92 -10.63 -9.65
C LYS A 250 12.23 -10.86 -10.43
N VAL A 251 12.94 -9.79 -10.77
CA VAL A 251 14.22 -9.87 -11.49
C VAL A 251 15.30 -10.56 -10.66
N LYS A 252 15.33 -10.32 -9.34
CA LYS A 252 16.29 -10.89 -8.39
C LYS A 252 15.84 -12.20 -7.75
N TYR A 253 14.75 -12.81 -8.22
CA TYR A 253 14.10 -13.94 -7.58
C TYR A 253 15.06 -15.10 -7.25
N GLU A 254 15.91 -15.50 -8.20
CA GLU A 254 16.89 -16.58 -8.04
C GLU A 254 17.89 -16.32 -6.90
N GLU A 255 18.24 -15.05 -6.64
CA GLU A 255 19.11 -14.69 -5.53
C GLU A 255 18.33 -14.66 -4.21
N LEU A 256 17.14 -14.05 -4.22
CA LEU A 256 16.34 -13.85 -3.01
C LEU A 256 15.77 -15.15 -2.44
N VAL A 257 15.41 -16.12 -3.29
CA VAL A 257 14.85 -17.41 -2.86
C VAL A 257 15.82 -18.24 -2.03
N ASN A 258 17.13 -17.98 -2.16
CA ASN A 258 18.19 -18.68 -1.44
C ASN A 258 18.51 -18.06 -0.07
N LEU A 259 17.86 -16.96 0.30
CA LEU A 259 18.02 -16.32 1.61
C LEU A 259 17.14 -16.99 2.66
N GLN A 260 17.60 -17.00 3.92
CA GLN A 260 16.84 -17.55 5.05
C GLN A 260 15.69 -16.64 5.47
N ASN A 261 15.90 -15.32 5.34
CA ASN A 261 14.97 -14.22 5.53
C ASN A 261 15.67 -12.92 5.06
N MET A 262 14.98 -11.78 5.00
CA MET A 262 15.59 -10.51 4.59
C MET A 262 14.82 -9.28 5.08
N THR A 263 15.52 -8.16 5.14
CA THR A 263 14.96 -6.82 5.31
C THR A 263 15.21 -6.04 4.03
N ILE A 264 14.16 -5.47 3.45
CA ILE A 264 14.23 -4.64 2.25
C ILE A 264 13.92 -3.21 2.66
N PHE A 265 14.76 -2.27 2.24
CA PHE A 265 14.47 -0.86 2.29
C PHE A 265 14.10 -0.39 0.88
N THR A 266 13.01 0.35 0.75
CA THR A 266 12.44 0.67 -0.56
C THR A 266 11.95 2.10 -0.64
N LEU A 267 11.48 2.51 -1.82
CA LEU A 267 10.86 3.79 -2.10
C LEU A 267 9.51 3.53 -2.77
N ASP A 268 8.51 4.35 -2.45
CA ASP A 268 7.27 4.36 -3.23
C ASP A 268 7.52 4.81 -4.67
N ASP A 269 6.67 4.34 -5.58
CA ASP A 269 6.82 4.57 -7.01
C ASP A 269 6.85 6.06 -7.34
N VAL A 270 6.05 6.87 -6.64
CA VAL A 270 6.02 8.34 -6.83
C VAL A 270 7.39 8.95 -6.52
N SER A 271 8.02 8.56 -5.41
CA SER A 271 9.35 9.05 -5.01
C SER A 271 10.46 8.62 -5.98
N ILE A 272 10.28 7.48 -6.66
CA ILE A 272 11.20 7.01 -7.71
C ILE A 272 11.07 7.86 -8.98
N PHE A 273 9.83 8.16 -9.42
CA PHE A 273 9.59 8.88 -10.67
C PHE A 273 9.72 10.40 -10.58
N THR A 274 9.42 10.99 -9.41
CA THR A 274 9.36 12.46 -9.25
C THR A 274 10.53 13.05 -8.48
N GLY A 275 11.26 12.23 -7.72
CA GLY A 275 12.37 12.66 -6.88
C GLY A 275 13.74 12.19 -7.39
N SER A 276 14.75 12.28 -6.52
CA SER A 276 16.09 11.72 -6.76
C SER A 276 16.15 10.19 -6.55
N GLY A 277 15.00 9.51 -6.68
CA GLY A 277 14.83 8.08 -6.39
C GLY A 277 15.30 7.14 -7.48
N TYR A 278 15.62 7.63 -8.68
CA TYR A 278 16.05 6.80 -9.82
C TYR A 278 17.27 5.93 -9.53
N SER A 279 18.16 6.36 -8.62
CA SER A 279 19.35 5.57 -8.24
C SER A 279 19.02 4.25 -7.53
N TYR A 280 17.80 4.13 -6.99
CA TYR A 280 17.32 2.89 -6.40
C TYR A 280 17.19 1.76 -7.42
N VAL A 281 16.68 2.05 -8.63
CA VAL A 281 16.30 1.04 -9.64
C VAL A 281 17.48 0.13 -10.01
N HIS A 282 18.68 0.69 -10.11
CA HIS A 282 19.89 -0.06 -10.46
C HIS A 282 20.70 -0.54 -9.25
N ASN A 283 20.36 -0.10 -8.03
CA ASN A 283 21.10 -0.43 -6.79
C ASN A 283 20.24 -1.13 -5.72
N VAL A 284 19.18 -1.84 -6.13
CA VAL A 284 18.25 -2.51 -5.19
C VAL A 284 18.98 -3.46 -4.23
N ARG A 285 20.06 -4.13 -4.67
CA ARG A 285 20.87 -5.03 -3.82
C ARG A 285 21.46 -4.32 -2.61
N PHE A 286 21.88 -3.06 -2.76
CA PHE A 286 22.41 -2.24 -1.66
C PHE A 286 21.34 -1.87 -0.63
N HIS A 287 20.07 -2.01 -0.99
CA HIS A 287 18.93 -1.73 -0.12
C HIS A 287 18.34 -3.00 0.52
N ILE A 288 18.95 -4.17 0.33
CA ILE A 288 18.50 -5.43 0.91
C ILE A 288 19.53 -5.93 1.91
N VAL A 289 19.11 -6.17 3.14
CA VAL A 289 19.89 -6.83 4.20
C VAL A 289 19.53 -8.31 4.20
N PRO A 290 20.44 -9.20 3.77
CA PRO A 290 20.16 -10.64 3.68
C PRO A 290 20.26 -11.31 5.05
N ASN A 291 19.49 -12.39 5.24
CA ASN A 291 19.50 -13.27 6.41
C ASN A 291 19.28 -12.56 7.75
N ARG A 292 18.58 -11.42 7.71
CA ARG A 292 18.16 -10.70 8.90
C ARG A 292 16.80 -10.04 8.66
N MET A 293 15.82 -10.37 9.49
CA MET A 293 14.58 -9.61 9.60
C MET A 293 14.70 -8.59 10.71
N LEU A 294 14.50 -7.33 10.37
CA LEU A 294 14.52 -6.20 11.29
C LEU A 294 13.18 -5.50 11.19
N MET A 295 12.26 -5.79 12.11
CA MET A 295 11.02 -5.01 12.23
C MET A 295 11.34 -3.60 12.74
N HIS A 296 10.37 -2.69 12.69
CA HIS A 296 10.56 -1.34 13.21
C HIS A 296 11.12 -1.31 14.64
N ALA A 297 10.54 -2.15 15.51
CA ALA A 297 10.95 -2.25 16.91
C ALA A 297 12.40 -2.75 17.07
N ASP A 298 12.91 -3.56 16.14
CA ASP A 298 14.29 -4.04 16.16
C ASP A 298 15.25 -2.97 15.66
N LEU A 299 14.84 -2.24 14.63
CA LEU A 299 15.59 -1.11 14.09
C LEU A 299 15.80 -0.03 15.16
N LEU A 300 14.76 0.34 15.92
CA LEU A 300 14.87 1.35 16.97
C LEU A 300 15.86 1.00 18.08
N LYS A 301 16.09 -0.30 18.31
CA LYS A 301 17.04 -0.81 19.32
C LYS A 301 18.49 -0.83 18.83
N LEU A 302 18.73 -0.58 17.55
CA LEU A 302 20.09 -0.56 17.02
C LEU A 302 20.85 0.69 17.51
N PRO A 303 22.04 0.52 18.11
CA PRO A 303 22.89 1.65 18.45
C PRO A 303 23.44 2.33 17.18
N ALA A 304 23.74 3.62 17.29
CA ALA A 304 24.48 4.33 16.24
C ALA A 304 25.85 3.68 16.03
N GLY A 305 26.30 3.63 14.77
CA GLY A 305 27.49 2.90 14.34
C GLY A 305 27.26 1.43 13.99
N THR A 306 26.05 0.87 14.22
CA THR A 306 25.75 -0.51 13.81
C THR A 306 25.91 -0.67 12.30
N ILE A 307 26.69 -1.69 11.90
CA ILE A 307 26.91 -2.03 10.49
C ILE A 307 25.96 -3.15 10.09
N LEU A 308 25.29 -3.00 8.94
CA LEU A 308 24.41 -3.99 8.33
C LEU A 308 24.99 -4.39 6.97
N ASP A 309 25.26 -5.69 6.79
CA ASP A 309 25.66 -6.20 5.49
C ASP A 309 24.50 -6.10 4.49
N THR A 310 24.82 -5.85 3.22
CA THR A 310 23.83 -5.80 2.14
C THR A 310 24.02 -6.94 1.15
N LEU A 311 23.05 -7.12 0.27
CA LEU A 311 23.15 -8.06 -0.83
C LEU A 311 24.21 -7.61 -1.87
N GLU A 312 24.54 -6.31 -1.89
CA GLU A 312 25.63 -5.77 -2.71
C GLU A 312 26.98 -6.04 -2.04
N ARG A 313 27.86 -6.77 -2.75
CA ARG A 313 29.07 -7.32 -2.13
C ARG A 313 30.04 -6.19 -1.77
N GLY A 314 30.52 -6.20 -0.52
CA GLY A 314 31.48 -5.21 -0.02
C GLY A 314 30.88 -3.84 0.30
N GLN A 315 29.58 -3.64 0.05
CA GLN A 315 28.87 -2.40 0.38
C GLN A 315 27.98 -2.63 1.60
N LYS A 316 28.09 -1.76 2.61
CA LYS A 316 27.41 -1.92 3.89
C LYS A 316 26.58 -0.68 4.25
N LEU A 317 25.51 -0.89 4.98
CA LEU A 317 24.73 0.19 5.59
C LEU A 317 25.19 0.42 7.03
N THR A 318 25.16 1.67 7.48
CA THR A 318 25.54 2.05 8.84
C THR A 318 24.38 2.81 9.48
N VAL A 319 23.99 2.42 10.70
CA VAL A 319 23.03 3.17 11.50
C VAL A 319 23.70 4.47 11.95
N THR A 320 23.35 5.59 11.34
CA THR A 320 23.96 6.90 11.64
C THR A 320 23.30 7.60 12.82
N THR A 321 22.05 7.25 13.12
CA THR A 321 21.30 7.83 14.23
C THR A 321 20.44 6.75 14.87
N SER A 322 20.58 6.54 16.19
CA SER A 322 19.83 5.52 16.93
C SER A 322 18.35 5.91 17.11
N GLY A 323 17.48 4.92 17.23
CA GLY A 323 16.04 5.11 17.42
C GLY A 323 15.65 5.75 18.75
N THR A 324 16.51 5.70 19.77
CA THR A 324 16.29 6.38 21.06
C THR A 324 16.21 7.90 20.94
N SER A 325 16.76 8.46 19.85
CA SER A 325 16.69 9.90 19.53
C SER A 325 15.39 10.33 18.84
N GLY A 326 14.45 9.40 18.60
CA GLY A 326 13.18 9.67 17.93
C GLY A 326 13.26 9.88 16.41
N GLN A 327 14.47 9.89 15.83
CA GLN A 327 14.67 10.02 14.37
C GLN A 327 15.78 9.09 13.87
N MET A 328 15.51 7.78 13.91
CA MET A 328 16.45 6.77 13.41
C MET A 328 16.84 7.04 11.95
N ARG A 329 18.14 6.92 11.66
CA ARG A 329 18.69 7.06 10.31
C ARG A 329 19.68 5.94 10.00
N ILE A 330 19.65 5.47 8.77
CA ILE A 330 20.60 4.51 8.20
C ILE A 330 21.23 5.19 6.99
N ASN A 331 22.56 5.25 6.92
CA ASN A 331 23.30 6.06 5.94
C ASN A 331 22.74 7.48 5.79
N TYR A 332 22.43 8.15 6.92
CA TYR A 332 21.82 9.49 6.97
C TYR A 332 20.40 9.60 6.37
N VAL A 333 19.83 8.50 5.87
CA VAL A 333 18.46 8.44 5.34
C VAL A 333 17.49 8.05 6.46
N ARG A 334 16.37 8.76 6.51
CA ARG A 334 15.25 8.44 7.41
C ARG A 334 14.36 7.35 6.81
N ILE A 335 13.86 6.48 7.68
CA ILE A 335 12.75 5.58 7.35
C ILE A 335 11.48 6.43 7.31
N LYS A 336 10.75 6.38 6.19
CA LYS A 336 9.52 7.13 5.93
C LYS A 336 8.31 6.44 6.54
N ASN A 337 8.09 5.18 6.15
CA ASN A 337 7.06 4.32 6.71
C ASN A 337 7.71 2.98 7.03
N PRO A 338 7.80 2.59 8.31
CA PRO A 338 8.34 1.28 8.65
C PRO A 338 7.30 0.17 8.44
N ASP A 339 7.75 -1.07 8.31
CA ASP A 339 6.91 -2.29 8.25
C ASP A 339 5.77 -2.22 7.21
N VAL A 340 5.97 -1.51 6.08
CA VAL A 340 4.94 -1.32 5.03
C VAL A 340 4.48 -2.63 4.39
N MET A 341 5.33 -3.65 4.45
CA MET A 341 4.98 -5.02 4.13
C MET A 341 5.85 -5.95 4.95
N TYR A 342 5.27 -6.96 5.56
CA TYR A 342 6.04 -8.04 6.16
C TYR A 342 5.29 -9.36 6.11
N ASN A 343 6.06 -10.44 6.08
CA ASN A 343 5.61 -11.80 6.29
C ASN A 343 6.66 -12.54 7.13
N LEU A 344 6.68 -13.87 7.08
CA LEU A 344 7.54 -14.67 7.96
C LEU A 344 9.02 -14.64 7.61
N LYS A 345 9.34 -14.17 6.41
CA LYS A 345 10.71 -14.22 5.86
C LYS A 345 11.17 -12.87 5.33
N ILE A 346 10.26 -11.93 5.13
CA ILE A 346 10.54 -10.66 4.46
C ILE A 346 9.89 -9.56 5.26
N VAL A 347 10.63 -8.49 5.51
CA VAL A 347 10.10 -7.20 5.99
C VAL A 347 10.57 -6.10 5.04
N VAL A 348 9.69 -5.15 4.76
CA VAL A 348 9.90 -4.03 3.85
C VAL A 348 9.65 -2.75 4.61
N HIS A 349 10.59 -1.80 4.50
CA HIS A 349 10.49 -0.44 5.05
C HIS A 349 10.60 0.57 3.93
N SER A 350 9.72 1.57 3.92
CA SER A 350 9.80 2.69 2.96
C SER A 350 10.76 3.77 3.47
N LEU A 351 11.55 4.33 2.58
CA LEU A 351 12.54 5.39 2.82
C LEU A 351 12.07 6.72 2.21
N PHE A 352 12.67 7.82 2.67
CA PHE A 352 12.51 9.12 2.02
C PHE A 352 13.38 9.26 0.76
N LEU A 353 14.57 8.65 0.76
CA LEU A 353 15.56 8.72 -0.31
C LEU A 353 16.29 7.37 -0.45
N PRO A 354 16.86 7.04 -1.61
CA PRO A 354 17.76 5.89 -1.73
C PRO A 354 18.96 6.05 -0.79
N PHE A 355 19.50 4.94 -0.28
CA PHE A 355 20.71 4.99 0.51
C PHE A 355 21.90 5.48 -0.33
N PRO A 356 22.65 6.49 0.14
CA PRO A 356 23.91 6.87 -0.49
C PRO A 356 24.98 5.84 -0.16
N HIS A 357 25.89 5.63 -1.12
CA HIS A 357 27.14 4.91 -0.86
C HIS A 357 28.07 5.82 -0.04
N LEU A 358 28.41 5.38 1.16
CA LEU A 358 29.38 6.08 2.00
C LEU A 358 30.78 5.60 1.61
N ASN A 359 31.53 6.43 0.91
CA ASN A 359 32.95 6.18 0.68
C ASN A 359 33.70 6.43 1.98
N LEU A 360 33.83 5.42 2.84
CA LEU A 360 34.88 5.43 3.84
C LEU A 360 36.20 5.16 3.11
N ALA A 361 36.97 6.22 2.85
CA ALA A 361 38.40 6.03 2.63
C ALA A 361 38.94 5.27 3.83
N PRO A 362 39.72 4.19 3.65
CA PRO A 362 40.37 3.56 4.79
C PRO A 362 41.26 4.63 5.41
N ALA A 363 40.93 5.04 6.64
CA ALA A 363 41.88 5.75 7.48
C ALA A 363 43.04 4.78 7.66
N THR A 364 44.09 4.97 6.86
CA THR A 364 45.38 4.36 7.12
C THR A 364 45.76 4.79 8.52
N GLU A 365 45.74 3.84 9.46
CA GLU A 365 46.47 3.93 10.71
C GLU A 365 47.95 4.10 10.37
N SER A 366 48.37 5.34 10.11
CA SER A 366 49.74 5.76 10.33
C SER A 366 49.73 6.55 11.63
N GLY A 367 49.99 5.86 12.73
CA GLY A 367 50.27 6.52 14.00
C GLY A 367 51.49 7.41 13.84
N ILE A 368 51.30 8.72 13.98
CA ILE A 368 52.34 9.63 14.47
C ILE A 368 51.65 10.65 15.39
N ASN A 369 52.21 10.74 16.59
CA ASN A 369 51.85 11.62 17.69
C ASN A 369 51.83 13.12 17.34
N SER A 370 51.05 13.83 18.16
CA SER A 370 51.30 15.19 18.67
C SER A 370 50.97 16.39 17.79
N GLY A 371 50.09 17.27 18.29
CA GLY A 371 50.03 18.66 17.83
C GLY A 371 48.64 19.29 17.84
N LEU A 372 48.25 19.80 19.01
CA LEU A 372 47.31 20.91 19.24
C LEU A 372 47.13 21.87 18.04
N ILE A 373 45.90 22.07 17.55
CA ILE A 373 45.37 23.39 17.12
C ILE A 373 43.86 23.44 17.41
N THR A 374 43.47 24.57 18.01
CA THR A 374 42.13 24.98 18.43
C THR A 374 41.24 25.47 17.28
N SER A 375 39.94 25.56 17.61
CA SER A 375 38.91 26.50 17.13
C SER A 375 38.29 26.34 15.72
N ASP A 376 36.96 26.22 15.77
CA ASP A 376 35.93 26.80 14.90
C ASP A 376 36.01 26.62 13.38
N ALA A 377 34.96 26.01 12.81
CA ALA A 377 34.23 26.60 11.70
C ALA A 377 32.87 25.92 11.47
N THR A 378 31.83 26.70 11.71
CA THR A 378 30.52 26.62 11.06
C THR A 378 30.61 26.56 9.54
N ALA A 379 29.64 25.86 8.94
CA ALA A 379 29.11 26.01 7.57
C ALA A 379 29.98 25.57 6.38
N ALA A 380 29.52 24.52 5.69
CA ALA A 380 29.56 24.43 4.23
C ALA A 380 28.56 23.38 3.73
N VAL A 381 27.32 23.84 3.50
CA VAL A 381 26.46 23.31 2.44
C VAL A 381 27.07 23.81 1.13
N ASN A 382 27.41 22.93 0.19
CA ASN A 382 27.13 23.13 -1.24
C ASN A 382 27.63 21.99 -2.15
N HIS A 383 26.77 21.73 -3.13
CA HIS A 383 27.04 21.27 -4.50
C HIS A 383 27.56 19.85 -4.75
N VAL A 384 26.63 18.95 -5.09
CA VAL A 384 26.89 17.77 -5.91
C VAL A 384 26.60 18.16 -7.36
N ASN A 385 27.64 18.27 -8.20
CA ASN A 385 27.51 18.20 -9.65
C ASN A 385 27.98 16.83 -10.12
N GLY A 386 27.12 16.15 -10.87
CA GLY A 386 27.37 14.84 -11.45
C GLY A 386 28.45 14.89 -12.54
N ILE A 387 29.28 13.85 -12.56
CA ILE A 387 30.19 13.55 -13.67
C ILE A 387 29.72 12.23 -14.29
N PHE A 388 29.13 12.35 -15.48
CA PHE A 388 29.01 11.27 -16.44
C PHE A 388 30.42 10.93 -16.95
N GLN A 389 30.90 9.71 -16.68
CA GLN A 389 32.05 9.14 -17.38
C GLN A 389 31.54 8.33 -18.58
N THR A 390 31.70 8.89 -19.78
CA THR A 390 31.66 8.13 -21.03
C THR A 390 33.08 7.65 -21.34
N ASN A 391 33.26 6.34 -21.36
CA ASN A 391 34.45 5.69 -21.90
C ASN A 391 34.56 5.99 -23.40
N ASN A 392 35.73 6.45 -23.86
CA ASN A 392 36.19 6.20 -25.22
C ASN A 392 37.73 6.11 -25.22
N GLY A 393 38.21 4.93 -25.60
CA GLY A 393 39.62 4.64 -25.84
C GLY A 393 40.10 5.31 -27.12
N ALA A 394 41.33 5.81 -27.05
CA ALA A 394 42.07 6.42 -28.14
C ALA A 394 42.39 5.40 -29.25
N MET A 395 42.18 5.80 -30.50
CA MET A 395 42.92 5.26 -31.64
C MET A 395 43.27 6.41 -32.58
N ALA A 396 44.56 6.52 -32.88
CA ALA A 396 45.18 7.58 -33.65
C ALA A 396 44.81 7.53 -35.14
N GLY A 397 44.71 8.69 -35.77
CA GLY A 397 44.55 8.84 -37.22
C GLY A 397 44.59 10.31 -37.65
N SER A 398 45.73 10.71 -38.20
CA SER A 398 46.00 12.02 -38.81
C SER A 398 45.16 12.28 -40.07
N CYS A 399 44.75 13.55 -40.31
CA CYS A 399 44.82 14.26 -41.60
C CYS A 399 44.15 15.66 -41.54
N ALA A 400 44.99 16.70 -41.63
CA ALA A 400 44.89 17.96 -42.38
C ALA A 400 43.60 18.83 -42.47
N VAL A 401 43.79 20.12 -42.09
CA VAL A 401 43.56 21.38 -42.86
C VAL A 401 42.12 21.80 -43.23
N SER A 402 41.62 22.87 -42.59
CA SER A 402 41.43 24.23 -43.19
C SER A 402 40.63 25.18 -42.28
N GLU A 403 41.09 26.44 -42.30
CA GLU A 403 40.50 27.78 -42.03
C GLU A 403 38.97 27.85 -41.79
N GLU A 404 38.40 28.73 -40.95
CA GLU A 404 38.50 30.20 -41.00
C GLU A 404 37.72 30.84 -39.81
N GLY A 405 38.28 31.91 -39.22
CA GLY A 405 37.59 33.11 -38.67
C GLY A 405 36.45 33.04 -37.64
N GLY A 406 36.62 33.73 -36.49
CA GLY A 406 35.49 34.25 -35.70
C GLY A 406 35.80 34.55 -34.23
N GLY A 407 36.12 35.81 -33.91
CA GLY A 407 36.67 36.26 -32.63
C GLY A 407 35.70 36.42 -31.45
N CYS A 408 36.29 36.49 -30.25
CA CYS A 408 35.64 36.79 -28.98
C CYS A 408 35.36 38.30 -28.81
N PRO A 409 34.20 38.67 -28.24
CA PRO A 409 34.05 39.92 -27.50
C PRO A 409 33.99 39.67 -25.98
N ALA A 410 34.71 40.54 -25.28
CA ALA A 410 34.91 40.58 -23.83
C ALA A 410 33.66 40.98 -23.04
N SER A 411 33.59 40.51 -21.79
CA SER A 411 32.62 40.94 -20.77
C SER A 411 32.80 42.40 -20.35
N PRO A 412 31.72 43.07 -19.88
CA PRO A 412 31.83 44.16 -18.93
C PRO A 412 31.42 43.71 -17.51
N ALA A 413 32.22 44.13 -16.54
CA ALA A 413 31.96 44.08 -15.11
C ALA A 413 31.10 45.29 -14.67
N ALA A 414 30.23 45.09 -13.68
CA ALA A 414 29.63 46.14 -12.84
C ALA A 414 29.35 45.51 -11.45
N SER A 415 30.10 45.86 -10.40
CA SER A 415 30.06 47.07 -9.57
C SER A 415 29.04 46.98 -8.43
N LEU A 416 29.58 46.80 -7.21
CA LEU A 416 28.90 46.94 -5.92
C LEU A 416 28.55 48.41 -5.60
N ALA A 417 27.38 48.62 -5.03
CA ALA A 417 27.05 49.65 -4.02
C ALA A 417 25.83 49.12 -3.24
N GLY A 418 25.70 49.15 -1.92
CA GLY A 418 26.37 49.99 -0.93
C GLY A 418 25.39 51.02 -0.37
N LYS A 419 24.37 50.61 0.39
CA LYS A 419 23.84 51.32 1.56
C LYS A 419 22.92 50.44 2.39
#